data_AF-A0A920VVH9-F1
#
_entry.id   AF-A0A920VVH9-F1
#
_cell.length_a   1.000
_cell.length_b   1.000
_cell.length_c   1.000
_cell.angle_alpha   90.00
_cell.angle_beta   90.00
_cell.angle_gamma   90.00
#
_symmetry.space_group_name_H-M   'P 1'
#
loop_
_entity.id
_entity.type
_entity.pdbx_description
1 polymer ?
#
loop_
_entity_poly.entity_id
_entity_poly.type
_entity_poly.pdbx_seq_one_letter_code
_entity_poly.pdbx_strand_id
1 'polypeptide(L)' 'MRQMEGSWASNLLIENSKLRLERLGFFKEVESESVPVAGVNDQVDVEFTVEEEVSGSIGGSFGIHLGD' A
#
# COMPACT_ATOMS: atom_id res chain seq x y z
N MET A 1 -3.07 -4.11 6.72
CA MET A 1 -4.39 -4.25 6.09
C MET A 1 -5.46 -3.92 7.12
N ARG A 2 -6.48 -3.16 6.72
CA ARG A 2 -7.65 -2.84 7.54
C ARG A 2 -8.87 -3.65 7.10
N GLN A 3 -9.01 -3.92 5.80
CA GLN A 3 -9.90 -4.97 5.32
C GLN A 3 -9.30 -6.33 5.72
N MET A 4 -10.07 -7.12 6.47
CA MET A 4 -9.68 -8.47 6.86
C MET A 4 -10.30 -9.46 5.88
N GLU A 5 -9.57 -10.53 5.56
CA GLU A 5 -10.06 -11.63 4.71
C GLU A 5 -11.23 -12.37 5.41
N GLY A 6 -12.25 -12.76 4.65
CA GLY A 6 -13.43 -13.45 5.19
C GLY A 6 -14.37 -12.60 6.06
N SER A 7 -14.12 -11.28 6.16
CA SER A 7 -15.02 -10.31 6.78
C SER A 7 -15.91 -9.65 5.73
N TRP A 8 -16.96 -8.94 6.17
CA TRP A 8 -17.75 -8.05 5.33
C TRP A 8 -16.85 -7.09 4.54
N ALA A 9 -17.11 -6.99 3.24
CA ALA A 9 -16.42 -6.04 2.37
C ALA A 9 -16.84 -4.61 2.74
N SER A 10 -15.86 -3.75 3.00
CA SER A 10 -16.09 -2.34 3.33
C SER A 10 -15.17 -1.44 2.53
N ASN A 11 -15.75 -0.59 1.67
CA ASN A 11 -15.00 0.38 0.87
C ASN A 11 -14.11 1.27 1.74
N LEU A 12 -14.61 1.70 2.91
CA LEU A 12 -13.82 2.48 3.87
C LEU A 12 -12.57 1.73 4.36
N LEU A 13 -12.67 0.42 4.62
CA LEU A 13 -11.52 -0.38 5.07
C LEU A 13 -10.54 -0.65 3.93
N ILE A 14 -11.03 -0.81 2.69
CA ILE A 14 -10.22 -0.98 1.48
C ILE A 14 -9.43 0.30 1.21
N GLU A 15 -10.09 1.47 1.19
CA GLU A 15 -9.43 2.78 1.01
C GLU A 15 -8.40 3.05 2.11
N ASN A 16 -8.72 2.78 3.38
CA ASN A 16 -7.75 2.92 4.47
C ASN A 16 -6.56 1.95 4.34
N SER A 17 -6.75 0.80 3.69
CA SER A 17 -5.67 -0.14 3.40
C SER A 17 -4.78 0.39 2.28
N LYS A 18 -5.37 0.92 1.20
CA LYS A 18 -4.65 1.61 0.10
C LYS A 18 -3.81 2.76 0.64
N LEU A 19 -4.41 3.69 1.37
CA LEU A 19 -3.73 4.85 1.95
C LEU A 19 -2.58 4.45 2.89
N ARG A 20 -2.73 3.34 3.63
CA ARG A 20 -1.65 2.83 4.49
C ARG A 20 -0.47 2.31 3.66
N LEU A 21 -0.73 1.62 2.55
CA LEU A 21 0.33 1.13 1.65
C LEU A 21 1.08 2.29 0.99
N GLU A 22 0.38 3.31 0.50
CA GLU A 22 0.98 4.52 -0.05
C GLU A 22 1.88 5.24 0.98
N ARG A 23 1.45 5.29 2.24
CA ARG A 23 2.23 5.91 3.33
C ARG A 23 3.49 5.16 3.73
N LEU A 24 3.68 3.91 3.30
CA LEU A 24 4.91 3.19 3.60
C LEU A 24 6.11 3.75 2.83
N GLY A 25 5.87 4.45 1.70
CA GLY A 25 6.93 5.03 0.89
C GLY A 25 7.81 4.01 0.16
N PHE A 26 7.35 2.75 0.07
CA PHE A 26 8.02 1.69 -0.71
C PHE A 26 7.47 1.58 -2.15
N PHE A 27 6.27 2.10 -2.38
CA PHE A 27 5.55 1.95 -3.62
C PHE A 27 5.29 3.34 -4.19
N LYS A 28 5.58 3.51 -5.48
CA LYS A 28 5.28 4.72 -6.23
C LYS A 28 3.79 4.82 -6.54
N GLU A 29 3.16 3.68 -6.78
CA GLU A 29 1.73 3.59 -7.08
C GLU A 29 1.12 2.38 -6.37
N VAL A 30 -0.09 2.55 -5.86
CA VAL A 30 -0.89 1.49 -5.24
C VAL A 30 -2.29 1.59 -5.81
N GLU A 31 -2.81 0.51 -6.37
CA GLU A 31 -4.17 0.43 -6.89
C GLU A 31 -4.95 -0.69 -6.21
N SER A 32 -6.27 -0.51 -6.11
CA SER A 32 -7.16 -1.49 -5.49
C SER A 32 -8.36 -1.78 -6.39
N GLU A 33 -8.59 -3.05 -6.69
CA GLU A 33 -9.72 -3.52 -7.49
C GLU A 33 -10.58 -4.48 -6.66
N SER A 34 -11.90 -4.44 -6.86
CA SER A 34 -12.86 -5.35 -6.23
C SER A 34 -13.49 -6.22 -7.31
N VAL A 35 -13.16 -7.51 -7.30
CA VAL A 35 -13.57 -8.48 -8.32
C VAL A 35 -14.57 -9.47 -7.71
N PRO A 36 -15.75 -9.67 -8.31
CA PRO A 36 -16.71 -10.66 -7.81
C PRO A 36 -16.18 -12.08 -7.99
N VAL A 37 -16.38 -12.93 -6.98
CA VAL A 37 -15.96 -14.34 -7.04
C VAL A 37 -16.94 -15.13 -7.92
N ALA A 38 -16.40 -15.80 -8.93
CA ALA A 38 -17.21 -16.61 -9.83
C ALA A 38 -17.90 -17.75 -9.08
N GLY A 39 -19.24 -17.84 -9.24
CA GLY A 39 -20.04 -18.90 -8.63
C GLY A 39 -20.55 -18.62 -7.22
N VAL A 40 -20.25 -17.46 -6.63
CA VAL A 40 -20.77 -17.04 -5.32
C VAL A 40 -21.35 -15.62 -5.43
N ASN A 41 -22.62 -15.44 -5.04
CA ASN A 41 -23.33 -14.16 -5.27
C ASN A 41 -22.92 -13.02 -4.31
N ASP A 42 -22.31 -13.34 -3.16
CA ASP A 42 -22.04 -12.36 -2.10
C ASP A 42 -20.57 -12.38 -1.64
N GLN A 43 -19.66 -12.79 -2.54
CA GLN A 43 -18.24 -12.82 -2.27
C GLN A 43 -17.48 -11.99 -3.31
N VAL A 44 -16.57 -11.16 -2.81
CA VAL A 44 -15.74 -10.26 -3.61
C VAL A 44 -14.31 -10.42 -3.12
N ASP A 45 -13.40 -10.55 -4.06
CA ASP A 45 -11.97 -10.51 -3.83
C ASP A 45 -11.49 -9.07 -4.01
N VAL A 46 -10.60 -8.63 -3.11
CA VAL A 46 -9.99 -7.30 -3.18
C VAL A 46 -8.53 -7.49 -3.54
N GLU A 47 -8.15 -7.07 -4.75
CA GLU A 47 -6.79 -7.15 -5.25
C GLU A 47 -6.08 -5.81 -5.07
N PHE A 48 -4.85 -5.85 -4.53
CA PHE A 48 -3.99 -4.68 -4.42
C PHE A 48 -2.79 -4.84 -5.35
N THR A 49 -2.69 -3.95 -6.33
CA THR A 49 -1.57 -3.89 -7.27
C THR A 49 -0.61 -2.78 -6.82
N VAL A 50 0.69 -3.06 -6.78
CA VAL A 50 1.71 -2.08 -6.35
C VAL A 50 2.83 -1.96 -7.38
N GLU A 51 3.29 -0.73 -7.61
CA GLU A 51 4.53 -0.44 -8.34
C GLU A 51 5.62 -0.08 -7.32
N GLU A 52 6.62 -0.94 -7.17
CA GLU A 52 7.75 -0.74 -6.25
C GLU A 52 8.67 0.39 -6.75
N GLU A 53 9.14 1.23 -5.82
CA GLU A 53 10.19 2.22 -6.08
C GLU A 53 11.47 1.84 -5.33
N VAL A 54 12.63 2.14 -5.93
CA VAL A 54 13.93 1.93 -5.26
C VAL A 54 13.99 2.83 -4.03
N SER A 55 13.73 2.28 -2.86
CA SER A 55 13.73 2.99 -1.57
C SER A 55 15.13 3.38 -1.06
N GLY A 56 16.16 3.27 -1.92
CA GLY A 56 17.55 3.46 -1.55
C GLY A 56 17.92 4.94 -1.49
N SER A 57 18.09 5.50 -0.29
CA SER A 57 18.78 6.78 -0.15
C SER A 57 20.29 6.55 -0.20
N ILE A 58 20.96 7.02 -1.26
CA ILE A 58 22.41 7.26 -1.21
C ILE A 58 22.60 8.63 -0.54
N GLY A 59 22.49 8.65 0.79
CA GLY A 59 22.76 9.82 1.61
C GLY A 59 24.23 9.88 2.01
N GLY A 60 25.10 10.37 1.13
CA GLY A 60 26.45 10.77 1.52
C GLY A 60 26.42 12.16 2.18
N SER A 61 26.30 12.25 3.50
CA SER A 61 26.46 13.53 4.20
C SER A 61 27.95 13.84 4.40
N PHE A 62 28.45 14.88 3.72
CA PHE A 62 29.77 15.44 4.02
C PHE A 62 29.59 16.65 4.94
N GLY A 63 29.65 16.41 6.25
CA GLY A 63 29.61 17.48 7.25
C GLY A 63 31.01 17.96 7.60
N ILE A 64 31.44 19.10 7.06
CA ILE A 64 32.62 19.80 7.58
C ILE A 64 32.25 20.46 8.91
N HIS A 65 32.71 19.87 10.02
CA HIS A 65 32.73 20.56 11.31
C HIS A 65 33.94 21.48 11.30
N LEU A 66 33.73 22.79 11.15
CA LEU A 66 34.76 23.77 11.45
C LEU A 66 34.78 23.97 12.96
N GLY A 67 35.69 23.26 13.62
CA GLY A 67 36.05 23.46 15.01
C GLY A 67 37.49 23.97 15.11
N ASP A 68 37.63 25.06 15.87
CA ASP A 68 38.81 25.84 16.27
C ASP A 68 39.40 26.86 15.27
#